data_AF-D8QUI6-F1
#
_entry.id   AF-D8QUI6-F1
#
_cell.length_a   1.000
_cell.length_b   1.000
_cell.length_c   1.000
_cell.angle_alpha   90.00
_cell.angle_beta   90.00
_cell.angle_gamma   90.00
#
_symmetry.space_group_name_H-M   'P 1'
#
loop_
_entity.id
_entity.type
_entity.pdbx_description
1 polymer ?
#
loop_
_entity_poly.entity_id
_entity_poly.type
_entity_poly.pdbx_seq_one_letter_code
_entity_poly.pdbx_strand_id
1 'polypeptide(L)'
;YVFLVQQDCNSVLYYQNIVLWNTKTYGEGFDCKFRLQEDGNFVLYSAFDLKPLYATGTYCKKFNCVSPSMLILQLDCNLVLYEDDKPSIQMWSSKTICYK
;
A
#
# COMPACT_ATOMS: atom_id res chain seq x y z
N TYR A 1 -6.07 2.81 14.60
CA TYR A 1 -5.19 1.97 13.76
C TYR A 1 -4.23 2.88 13.02
N VAL A 2 -3.05 2.40 12.63
CA VAL A 2 -2.07 3.20 11.89
C VAL A 2 -1.36 2.34 10.86
N PHE A 3 -1.15 2.90 9.67
CA PHE A 3 -0.27 2.35 8.65
C PHE A 3 0.93 3.28 8.51
N LEU A 4 2.14 2.75 8.65
CA LEU A 4 3.36 3.54 8.55
C LEU A 4 4.49 2.74 7.90
N VAL A 5 5.44 3.47 7.31
CA VAL A 5 6.72 2.95 6.84
C VAL A 5 7.72 3.10 7.99
N GLN A 6 8.34 1.99 8.41
CA GLN A 6 9.34 1.97 9.48
C GLN A 6 10.73 2.31 8.94
N GLN A 7 11.65 2.66 9.85
CA GLN A 7 13.02 3.02 9.49
C GLN A 7 13.80 1.86 8.85
N ASP A 8 13.43 0.61 9.15
CA ASP A 8 14.00 -0.60 8.56
C ASP A 8 13.38 -0.96 7.20
N CYS A 9 12.59 -0.06 6.61
CA CYS A 9 11.88 -0.26 5.35
C CYS A 9 10.82 -1.36 5.37
N ASN A 10 10.40 -1.84 6.53
CA ASN A 10 9.16 -2.59 6.63
C ASN A 10 7.98 -1.62 6.73
N SER A 11 6.90 -1.91 6.01
CA SER A 11 5.67 -1.15 6.14
C SER A 11 4.63 -1.98 6.85
N VAL A 12 4.02 -1.40 7.87
CA VAL A 12 3.24 -2.18 8.83
C VAL A 12 1.91 -1.48 9.13
N LEU A 13 0.85 -2.28 9.10
CA LEU A 13 -0.45 -1.91 9.62
C LEU A 13 -0.59 -2.42 11.05
N TYR A 14 -0.71 -1.48 11.98
CA TYR A 14 -0.90 -1.73 13.39
C TYR A 14 -2.34 -1.44 13.85
N TYR A 15 -2.84 -2.30 14.71
CA TYR A 15 -3.94 -2.01 15.61
C TYR A 15 -3.43 -2.09 17.05
N GLN A 16 -3.31 -0.92 17.70
CA GLN A 16 -2.57 -0.79 18.96
C GLN A 16 -1.14 -1.34 18.80
N ASN A 17 -0.72 -2.33 19.58
CA ASN A 17 0.60 -2.96 19.49
C ASN A 17 0.60 -4.28 18.69
N ILE A 18 -0.51 -4.61 18.02
CA ILE A 18 -0.66 -5.83 17.23
C ILE A 18 -0.40 -5.51 15.76
N VAL A 19 0.51 -6.27 15.15
CA VAL A 19 0.75 -6.26 13.70
C VAL A 19 -0.39 -7.00 13.01
N LEU A 20 -1.19 -6.29 12.21
CA LEU A 20 -2.24 -6.91 11.39
C LEU A 20 -1.70 -7.35 10.02
N TRP A 21 -0.83 -6.55 9.40
CA TRP A 21 -0.25 -6.82 8.08
C TRP A 21 1.10 -6.12 7.93
N ASN A 22 2.00 -6.67 7.11
CA ASN A 22 3.23 -6.00 6.70
C ASN A 22 3.76 -6.46 5.33
N THR A 23 4.65 -5.67 4.73
CA THR A 23 5.29 -5.94 3.44
C THR A 23 6.39 -7.01 3.49
N LYS A 24 6.89 -7.35 4.69
CA LYS A 24 8.04 -8.24 4.91
C LYS A 24 9.33 -7.78 4.23
N THR A 25 9.56 -6.47 4.21
CA THR A 25 10.72 -5.82 3.55
C THR A 25 11.72 -5.24 4.55
N TYR A 26 11.75 -5.77 5.78
CA TYR A 26 12.68 -5.34 6.83
C TYR A 26 14.14 -5.52 6.39
N GLY A 27 14.95 -4.48 6.49
CA GLY A 27 16.37 -4.49 6.12
C GLY A 27 16.66 -4.50 4.61
N GLU A 28 15.64 -4.41 3.75
CA GLU A 28 15.79 -4.50 2.29
C GLU A 28 16.22 -3.18 1.60
N GLY A 29 16.31 -2.09 2.38
CA GLY A 29 16.66 -0.76 1.90
C GLY A 29 16.82 0.26 3.03
N PHE A 30 16.85 1.54 2.65
CA PHE A 30 16.84 2.70 3.54
C PHE A 30 16.01 3.83 2.94
N ASP A 31 15.58 4.78 3.77
CA ASP A 31 14.78 5.95 3.39
C ASP A 31 13.58 5.59 2.50
N CYS A 32 12.82 4.59 2.96
CA CYS A 32 11.75 4.01 2.17
C CYS A 32 10.46 4.83 2.27
N LYS A 33 9.71 4.83 1.18
CA LYS A 33 8.41 5.50 1.10
C LYS A 33 7.48 4.77 0.15
N PHE A 34 6.19 4.87 0.45
CA PHE A 34 5.17 4.46 -0.50
C PHE A 34 4.87 5.55 -1.51
N ARG A 35 4.58 5.12 -2.72
CA ARG A 35 4.08 5.97 -3.80
C ARG A 35 2.86 5.30 -4.42
N LEU A 36 1.76 6.05 -4.46
CA LEU A 36 0.64 5.71 -5.34
C LEU A 36 0.95 6.29 -6.71
N GLN A 37 1.13 5.41 -7.69
CA GLN A 37 1.49 5.75 -9.07
C GLN A 37 0.24 6.08 -9.88
N GLU A 38 0.41 6.82 -10.97
CA GLU A 38 -0.70 7.25 -11.84
C GLU A 38 -1.39 6.08 -12.56
N ASP A 39 -0.68 4.97 -12.72
CA ASP A 39 -1.21 3.73 -13.31
C ASP A 39 -2.06 2.89 -12.33
N GLY A 40 -2.24 3.37 -11.10
CA GLY A 40 -3.02 2.71 -10.05
C GLY A 40 -2.22 1.72 -9.19
N ASN A 41 -0.90 1.64 -9.35
CA ASN A 41 -0.05 0.79 -8.52
C ASN A 41 0.36 1.48 -7.22
N PHE A 42 0.34 0.74 -6.11
CA PHE A 42 0.85 1.22 -4.84
C PHE A 42 2.15 0.49 -4.50
N VAL A 43 3.26 1.23 -4.52
CA VAL A 43 4.61 0.66 -4.52
C VAL A 43 5.45 1.23 -3.38
N LEU A 44 6.10 0.35 -2.63
CA LEU A 44 7.12 0.71 -1.67
C LEU A 44 8.46 0.79 -2.38
N TYR A 45 9.12 1.93 -2.31
CA TYR A 45 10.46 2.13 -2.85
C TYR A 45 11.47 2.38 -1.74
N SER A 46 12.72 1.98 -1.98
CA SER A 46 13.86 2.54 -1.24
C SER A 46 14.19 3.96 -1.71
N ALA A 47 15.18 4.58 -1.06
CA ALA A 47 15.73 5.88 -1.39
C ALA A 47 15.78 6.18 -2.90
N PHE A 48 15.35 7.40 -3.26
CA PHE A 48 15.34 7.93 -4.63
C PHE A 48 14.54 7.12 -5.66
N ASP A 49 13.58 6.30 -5.22
CA ASP A 49 12.75 5.45 -6.09
C ASP A 49 13.57 4.43 -6.92
N LEU A 50 14.80 4.10 -6.49
CA LEU A 50 15.73 3.25 -7.25
C LEU A 50 15.37 1.76 -7.27
N LYS A 51 14.88 1.23 -6.13
CA LYS A 51 14.54 -0.19 -5.97
C LYS A 51 13.11 -0.31 -5.45
N PRO A 52 12.18 -0.92 -6.21
CA PRO A 52 10.90 -1.31 -5.66
C PRO A 52 11.10 -2.49 -4.70
N LEU A 53 10.57 -2.37 -3.48
CA LEU A 53 10.63 -3.40 -2.44
C LEU A 53 9.33 -4.21 -2.37
N TYR A 54 8.19 -3.57 -2.62
CA TYR A 54 6.87 -4.19 -2.63
C TYR A 54 5.95 -3.46 -3.61
N ALA A 55 5.01 -4.17 -4.24
CA ALA A 55 3.96 -3.57 -5.07
C ALA A 55 2.64 -4.33 -4.90
N THR A 56 1.52 -3.61 -4.97
CA THR A 56 0.18 -4.23 -4.98
C THR A 56 -0.12 -4.97 -6.29
N GLY A 57 0.57 -4.60 -7.38
CA GLY A 57 0.39 -5.24 -8.70
C GLY A 57 -0.92 -4.83 -9.37
N THR A 58 -1.46 -3.67 -9.01
CA THR A 58 -2.75 -3.14 -9.47
C THR A 58 -2.63 -2.17 -10.64
N TYR A 59 -1.45 -2.06 -11.25
CA TYR A 59 -1.23 -1.19 -12.41
C TYR A 59 -2.14 -1.57 -13.58
N CYS A 60 -2.67 -0.56 -14.26
CA CYS A 60 -3.36 -0.75 -15.52
C CYS A 60 -2.38 -1.24 -16.61
N LYS A 61 -2.86 -2.10 -17.52
CA LYS A 61 -1.98 -2.81 -18.49
C LYS A 61 -1.78 -2.08 -19.82
N LYS A 62 -2.57 -1.05 -20.10
CA LYS A 62 -2.49 -0.31 -21.36
C LYS A 62 -1.27 0.63 -21.32
N PHE A 63 -0.62 0.83 -22.46
CA PHE A 63 0.46 1.82 -22.56
C PHE A 63 -0.07 3.23 -22.21
N ASN A 64 0.67 3.98 -21.39
CA ASN A 64 0.31 5.33 -20.91
C ASN A 64 -1.09 5.43 -20.29
N CYS A 65 -1.53 4.39 -19.59
CA CYS A 65 -2.80 4.44 -18.88
C CYS A 65 -2.69 5.22 -17.56
N VAL A 66 -3.80 5.83 -17.19
CA VAL A 66 -3.99 6.46 -15.88
C VAL A 66 -5.18 5.75 -15.25
N SER A 67 -5.02 5.31 -14.01
CA SER A 67 -6.07 4.71 -13.19
C SER A 67 -6.13 5.52 -11.90
N PRO A 68 -6.99 6.56 -11.86
CA PRO A 68 -7.23 7.34 -10.65
C PRO A 68 -7.53 6.39 -9.50
N SER A 69 -6.84 6.56 -8.37
CA SER A 69 -6.87 5.58 -7.30
C SER A 69 -6.88 6.25 -5.93
N MET A 70 -7.52 5.60 -4.97
CA MET A 70 -7.57 6.03 -3.58
C MET A 70 -7.15 4.89 -2.66
N LEU A 71 -6.16 5.15 -1.80
CA LEU A 71 -5.80 4.26 -0.72
C LEU A 71 -6.53 4.70 0.54
N ILE A 72 -7.40 3.84 1.07
CA ILE A 72 -8.25 4.14 2.21
C ILE A 72 -7.95 3.16 3.33
N LEU A 73 -7.65 3.69 4.52
CA LEU A 73 -7.58 2.91 5.74
C LEU A 73 -8.93 2.97 6.47
N GLN A 74 -9.70 1.91 6.29
CA GLN A 74 -11.10 1.82 6.69
C GLN A 74 -11.25 1.60 8.20
N LEU A 75 -12.46 1.89 8.73
CA LEU A 75 -12.78 1.81 10.16
C LEU A 75 -12.66 0.41 10.75
N ASP A 76 -12.76 -0.62 9.91
CA ASP A 76 -12.59 -2.03 10.28
C ASP A 76 -11.11 -2.48 10.28
N CYS A 77 -10.17 -1.56 10.13
CA CYS A 77 -8.74 -1.83 10.02
C CYS A 77 -8.35 -2.61 8.76
N ASN A 78 -9.12 -2.47 7.69
CA ASN A 78 -8.72 -2.90 6.36
C ASN A 78 -8.06 -1.74 5.61
N LEU A 79 -6.86 -1.97 5.05
CA LEU A 79 -6.23 -1.03 4.13
C LEU A 79 -6.60 -1.46 2.71
N VAL A 80 -7.32 -0.60 1.99
CA VAL A 80 -7.90 -0.96 0.70
C VAL A 80 -7.51 0.07 -0.35
N LEU A 81 -7.09 -0.43 -1.50
CA LEU A 81 -6.84 0.36 -2.69
C LEU A 81 -8.04 0.23 -3.62
N TYR A 82 -8.64 1.37 -3.93
CA TYR A 82 -9.76 1.50 -4.86
C TYR A 82 -9.31 2.20 -6.14
N GLU A 83 -9.84 1.76 -7.28
CA GLU A 83 -9.93 2.58 -8.48
C GLU A 83 -11.07 3.59 -8.27
N ASP A 84 -10.75 4.88 -8.43
CA ASP A 84 -11.64 6.01 -8.25
C ASP A 84 -12.43 6.29 -9.54
N ASP A 85 -13.33 5.35 -9.86
CA ASP A 85 -14.34 5.47 -10.92
C ASP A 85 -15.76 5.45 -10.33
N LYS A 86 -16.79 5.50 -11.18
CA LYS A 86 -18.21 5.42 -10.78
C LYS A 86 -18.86 4.15 -11.38
N PRO A 87 -19.01 3.06 -10.60
CA PRO A 87 -18.70 2.91 -9.18
C PRO A 87 -17.21 2.68 -8.91
N SER A 88 -16.76 2.93 -7.68
CA SER A 88 -15.38 2.61 -7.28
C SER A 88 -15.19 1.10 -7.20
N ILE A 89 -14.04 0.63 -7.67
CA ILE A 89 -13.73 -0.81 -7.74
C ILE A 89 -12.59 -1.11 -6.77
N GLN A 90 -12.77 -2.10 -5.90
CA GLN A 90 -11.69 -2.58 -5.03
C GLN A 90 -10.65 -3.33 -5.87
N MET A 91 -9.41 -2.82 -5.88
CA MET A 91 -8.31 -3.45 -6.62
C MET A 91 -7.43 -4.33 -5.73
N TRP A 92 -7.16 -3.88 -4.50
CA TRP A 92 -6.33 -4.60 -3.53
C TRP A 92 -6.77 -4.33 -2.10
N SER A 93 -6.49 -5.26 -1.19
CA SER A 93 -6.77 -5.12 0.24
C SER A 93 -5.73 -5.89 1.07
N SER A 94 -5.39 -5.35 2.25
CA SER A 94 -4.58 -6.07 3.25
C SER A 94 -5.30 -7.30 3.83
N LYS A 95 -6.62 -7.42 3.60
CA LYS A 95 -7.50 -8.49 4.09
C LYS A 95 -7.44 -8.63 5.62
N THR A 96 -7.36 -7.49 6.29
CA THR A 96 -7.27 -7.40 7.76
C THR A 96 -8.57 -6.89 8.35
N ILE A 97 -8.80 -7.26 9.62
CA ILE A 97 -9.88 -6.72 10.43
C ILE A 97 -9.34 -6.43 11.84
N CYS A 98 -9.76 -5.35 12.49
CA CYS A 98 -9.53 -5.23 13.93
C CYS A 98 -10.48 -6.18 14.66
N TYR A 99 -9.93 -7.01 15.54
CA TYR A 99 -10.74 -7.75 16.50
C TYR A 99 -11.58 -6.77 17.32
N LYS A 100 -12.88 -7.05 17.46
CA LYS A 100 -13.70 -6.44 18.51
C LYS A 100 -13.35 -7.07 19.85
#